data_AF-A0AAW0B6T6-F1
#
_entry.id   AF-A0AAW0B6T6-F1
#
_cell.length_a   1.000
_cell.length_b   1.000
_cell.length_c   1.000
_cell.angle_alpha   90.00
_cell.angle_beta   90.00
_cell.angle_gamma   90.00
#
_symmetry.space_group_name_H-M   'P 1'
#
loop_
_entity.id
_entity.type
_entity.pdbx_description
1 polymer ?
#
loop_
_entity_poly.entity_id
_entity_poly.type
_entity_poly.pdbx_seq_one_letter_code
_entity_poly.pdbx_strand_id
1 'polypeptide(L)'
;MQRVLFAHKEEYRQDIDDYGDLSGATVAKIDHAQTTKKRNGGKTPGLVLAPLTDKRQKRKMLHAKKLEQFPYGLGIDGIRHIYQTEIVKEPLERYIQSCFTTVKGETIVLTFVPFLLKLLDDPGVTSFEGDTTYAGIDAAKLNEWELTIFAKVVQRVTAASLVRGYISGASADFFEQLFDELQRMKLMFTGRPIPFKKFVRGGNLLVTNLDMDTAQVLGLCRSVLKFSDPEYSGIPKDTNPEDIAPMFIKICWRHAKEPVHDFRSLVSAADFAQLMDFVYIDSKEKLKAFSSFVYGLGVKKISDWWRHKEINEWIIPCFIKSQSRLTENEWDSTPSTTNNNEAQHHHTNTLAGVKLTPVEALERRRYIDQNTAEEIEMSLRTGILVHTNNEMSQRMSRNTQRQSATAQKAQDSYAAADLAHQLQLQIEAEAEKQRLSKETSKALKAQLKESKAKSGKARKADLTASSSGRVKAGRGRRVNIPLRWNYITLQKRPLTTIFTNVDYPGAYIGYGR
;
A
#
# COMPACT_ATOMS: atom_id res chain seq x y z
N MET A 1 16.70 22.58 -30.56
CA MET A 1 15.94 21.30 -30.55
C MET A 1 16.30 20.55 -31.82
N GLN A 2 17.14 19.51 -31.74
CA GLN A 2 17.53 18.75 -32.94
C GLN A 2 16.32 17.96 -33.46
N ARG A 3 16.05 18.03 -34.77
CA ARG A 3 14.98 17.24 -35.41
C ARG A 3 15.38 15.76 -35.38
N VAL A 4 14.47 14.89 -34.95
CA VAL A 4 14.70 13.43 -35.02
C VAL A 4 14.60 13.00 -36.48
N LEU A 5 15.72 12.51 -37.03
CA LEU A 5 15.79 11.94 -38.37
C LEU A 5 14.85 10.75 -38.51
N PHE A 6 14.36 10.50 -39.73
CA PHE A 6 13.44 9.39 -40.00
C PHE A 6 14.01 8.03 -39.58
N ALA A 7 15.29 7.77 -39.89
CA ALA A 7 15.98 6.54 -39.50
C ALA A 7 15.95 6.28 -37.98
N HIS A 8 16.21 7.32 -37.17
CA HIS A 8 16.18 7.19 -35.70
C HIS A 8 14.77 6.87 -35.15
N LYS A 9 13.73 7.31 -35.86
CA LYS A 9 12.35 6.95 -35.48
C LYS A 9 12.09 5.48 -35.76
N GLU A 10 12.53 4.96 -36.91
CA GLU A 10 12.36 3.54 -37.22
C GLU A 10 13.18 2.64 -36.31
N GLU A 11 14.39 3.06 -35.95
CA GLU A 11 15.14 2.35 -34.92
C GLU A 11 14.32 2.25 -33.63
N TYR A 12 13.76 3.33 -33.12
CA TYR A 12 12.95 3.26 -31.90
C TYR A 12 11.62 2.52 -32.07
N ARG A 13 11.00 2.53 -33.26
CA ARG A 13 9.82 1.68 -33.53
C ARG A 13 10.16 0.20 -33.45
N GLN A 14 11.31 -0.19 -33.96
CA GLN A 14 11.77 -1.56 -33.81
C GLN A 14 12.11 -1.90 -32.34
N ASP A 15 12.59 -0.96 -31.51
CA ASP A 15 12.66 -1.19 -30.04
C ASP A 15 11.29 -1.46 -29.43
N ILE A 16 10.25 -0.76 -29.90
CA ILE A 16 8.87 -0.97 -29.45
C ILE A 16 8.36 -2.34 -29.91
N ASP A 17 8.61 -2.72 -31.15
CA ASP A 17 8.19 -4.02 -31.70
C ASP A 17 8.91 -5.18 -30.99
N ASP A 18 10.22 -5.03 -30.72
CA ASP A 18 11.05 -6.01 -29.99
C ASP A 18 10.68 -6.13 -28.49
N TYR A 19 9.94 -5.16 -27.95
CA TYR A 19 9.42 -5.23 -26.57
C TYR A 19 8.28 -6.24 -26.44
N GLY A 20 7.50 -6.46 -27.51
CA GLY A 20 6.36 -7.38 -27.54
C GLY A 20 5.07 -6.75 -27.01
N ASP A 21 4.56 -7.23 -25.87
CA ASP A 21 3.27 -6.80 -25.29
C ASP A 21 3.29 -5.30 -24.94
N LEU A 22 2.53 -4.48 -25.67
CA LEU A 22 2.46 -3.04 -25.43
C LEU A 22 1.50 -2.67 -24.29
N SER A 23 0.76 -3.63 -23.73
CA SER A 23 -0.19 -3.41 -22.63
C SER A 23 0.57 -2.95 -21.38
N GLY A 24 0.35 -1.70 -20.96
CA GLY A 24 1.11 -1.08 -19.87
C GLY A 24 2.60 -0.84 -20.15
N ALA A 25 3.01 -0.89 -21.41
CA ALA A 25 4.32 -0.44 -21.84
C ALA A 25 4.44 1.08 -21.65
N THR A 26 5.57 1.52 -21.14
CA THR A 26 5.93 2.93 -21.02
C THR A 26 7.28 3.16 -21.69
N VAL A 27 7.57 4.41 -22.07
CA VAL A 27 8.89 4.77 -22.62
C VAL A 27 10.03 4.31 -21.71
N ALA A 28 9.86 4.40 -20.38
CA ALA A 28 10.88 3.95 -19.44
C ALA A 28 11.03 2.42 -19.45
N LYS A 29 9.92 1.66 -19.51
CA LYS A 29 9.98 0.19 -19.61
C LYS A 29 10.69 -0.25 -20.89
N ILE A 30 10.39 0.39 -22.02
CA ILE A 30 11.02 0.10 -23.32
C ILE A 30 12.51 0.47 -23.27
N ASP A 31 12.86 1.70 -22.88
CA ASP A 31 14.26 2.15 -22.78
C ASP A 31 15.13 1.22 -21.91
N HIS A 32 14.54 0.59 -20.89
CA HIS A 32 15.23 -0.28 -19.95
C HIS A 32 15.09 -1.77 -20.22
N ALA A 33 14.28 -2.17 -21.21
CA ALA A 33 14.05 -3.56 -21.57
C ALA A 33 15.37 -4.23 -22.00
N GLN A 34 15.50 -5.53 -21.70
CA GLN A 34 16.68 -6.29 -22.09
C GLN A 34 16.81 -6.39 -23.61
N THR A 35 15.69 -6.51 -24.33
CA THR A 35 15.64 -6.54 -25.80
C THR A 35 16.18 -5.24 -26.38
N THR A 36 15.65 -4.10 -25.93
CA THR A 36 16.12 -2.76 -26.30
C THR A 36 17.59 -2.53 -25.96
N LYS A 37 18.03 -2.89 -24.75
CA LYS A 37 19.45 -2.77 -24.36
C LYS A 37 20.35 -3.63 -25.21
N LYS A 38 19.98 -4.90 -25.47
CA LYS A 38 20.77 -5.82 -26.30
C LYS A 38 20.99 -5.25 -27.70
N ARG A 39 19.93 -4.70 -28.30
CA ARG A 39 19.98 -4.07 -29.62
C ARG A 39 20.84 -2.81 -29.65
N ASN A 40 20.82 -2.03 -28.57
CA ASN A 40 21.55 -0.77 -28.41
C ASN A 40 22.93 -0.95 -27.74
N GLY A 41 23.55 -2.14 -27.81
CA GLY A 41 24.90 -2.37 -27.27
C GLY A 41 25.02 -2.15 -25.76
N GLY A 42 23.97 -2.51 -25.00
CA GLY A 42 23.88 -2.35 -23.55
C GLY A 42 23.44 -0.96 -23.08
N LYS A 43 23.27 0.00 -23.99
CA LYS A 43 22.90 1.39 -23.69
C LYS A 43 21.41 1.63 -23.88
N THR A 44 20.90 2.73 -23.33
CA THR A 44 19.53 3.19 -23.61
C THR A 44 19.49 3.92 -24.96
N PRO A 45 18.33 3.96 -25.65
CA PRO A 45 18.22 4.59 -26.97
C PRO A 45 18.69 6.06 -27.00
N GLY A 46 18.45 6.82 -25.92
CA GLY A 46 18.89 8.22 -25.81
C GLY A 46 20.40 8.40 -25.66
N LEU A 47 21.14 7.37 -25.24
CA LEU A 47 22.61 7.39 -25.17
C LEU A 47 23.27 6.99 -26.50
N VAL A 48 22.56 6.24 -27.34
CA VAL A 48 23.02 5.87 -28.68
C VAL A 48 22.69 6.98 -29.67
N LEU A 49 21.45 7.49 -29.61
CA LEU A 49 20.94 8.53 -30.50
C LEU A 49 20.42 9.72 -29.68
N ALA A 50 21.19 10.82 -29.67
CA ALA A 50 20.83 12.04 -28.93
C ALA A 50 19.39 12.54 -29.18
N PRO A 51 18.81 12.46 -30.40
CA PRO A 51 17.43 12.88 -30.63
C PRO A 51 16.36 12.03 -29.90
N LEU A 52 16.68 10.79 -29.49
CA LEU A 52 15.80 9.93 -28.69
C LEU A 52 15.82 10.25 -27.18
N THR A 53 16.51 11.31 -26.78
CA THR A 53 16.37 11.88 -25.43
C THR A 53 15.00 12.56 -25.23
N ASP A 54 14.34 12.98 -26.31
CA ASP A 54 13.00 13.58 -26.27
C ASP A 54 11.92 12.55 -25.94
N LYS A 55 11.53 12.52 -24.65
CA LYS A 55 10.47 11.64 -24.14
C LYS A 55 9.12 11.88 -24.82
N ARG A 56 8.82 13.10 -25.29
CA ARG A 56 7.53 13.40 -25.93
C ARG A 56 7.41 12.68 -27.27
N GLN A 57 8.48 12.68 -28.06
CA GLN A 57 8.50 11.96 -29.34
C GLN A 57 8.42 10.45 -29.16
N LYS A 58 9.13 9.90 -28.17
CA LYS A 58 9.03 8.47 -27.83
C LYS A 58 7.63 8.07 -27.39
N ARG A 59 6.96 8.91 -26.57
CA ARG A 59 5.55 8.69 -26.21
C ARG A 59 4.64 8.73 -27.43
N LYS A 60 4.85 9.65 -28.37
CA LYS A 60 4.06 9.72 -29.61
C LYS A 60 4.22 8.47 -30.46
N MET A 61 5.45 7.96 -30.61
CA MET A 61 5.72 6.72 -31.36
C MET A 61 5.09 5.50 -30.68
N LEU A 62 5.27 5.37 -29.36
CA LEU A 62 4.63 4.30 -28.59
C LEU A 62 3.11 4.37 -28.67
N HIS A 63 2.52 5.57 -28.55
CA HIS A 63 1.08 5.75 -28.65
C HIS A 63 0.54 5.37 -30.04
N ALA A 64 1.26 5.75 -31.11
CA ALA A 64 0.89 5.35 -32.47
C ALA A 64 0.91 3.82 -32.62
N LYS A 65 1.95 3.15 -32.11
CA LYS A 65 2.04 1.68 -32.11
C LYS A 65 0.93 1.01 -31.30
N LYS A 66 0.55 1.58 -30.16
CA LYS A 66 -0.61 1.12 -29.39
C LYS A 66 -1.91 1.27 -30.15
N LEU A 67 -2.09 2.33 -30.95
CA LEU A 67 -3.26 2.50 -31.80
C LEU A 67 -3.26 1.54 -33.01
N GLU A 68 -2.10 1.09 -33.48
CA GLU A 68 -2.01 0.01 -34.46
C GLU A 68 -2.52 -1.32 -33.86
N GLN A 69 -2.16 -1.62 -32.60
CA GLN A 69 -2.64 -2.81 -31.88
C GLN A 69 -4.12 -2.70 -31.48
N PHE A 70 -4.58 -1.49 -31.14
CA PHE A 70 -5.94 -1.21 -30.70
C PHE A 70 -6.58 -0.16 -31.62
N PRO A 71 -7.01 -0.57 -32.85
CA PRO A 71 -7.48 0.35 -33.88
C PRO A 71 -8.76 1.11 -33.50
N TYR A 72 -9.54 0.58 -32.56
CA TYR A 72 -10.75 1.21 -32.02
C TYR A 72 -10.47 2.17 -30.85
N GLY A 73 -9.20 2.47 -30.60
CA GLY A 73 -8.75 3.37 -29.56
C GLY A 73 -8.46 2.69 -28.23
N LEU A 74 -7.92 3.47 -27.30
CA LEU A 74 -7.46 2.99 -25.98
C LEU A 74 -8.48 3.26 -24.85
N GLY A 75 -9.62 3.89 -25.18
CA GLY A 75 -10.68 4.26 -24.24
C GLY A 75 -11.86 3.29 -24.24
N ILE A 76 -13.06 3.81 -23.93
CA ILE A 76 -14.28 3.00 -23.85
C ILE A 76 -14.68 2.35 -25.18
N ASP A 77 -14.42 3.02 -26.31
CA ASP A 77 -14.75 2.47 -27.63
C ASP A 77 -13.90 1.23 -27.96
N GLY A 78 -12.64 1.22 -27.52
CA GLY A 78 -11.77 0.04 -27.58
C GLY A 78 -12.30 -1.10 -26.71
N ILE A 79 -12.73 -0.82 -25.48
CA ILE A 79 -13.34 -1.83 -24.60
C ILE A 79 -14.63 -2.39 -25.21
N ARG A 80 -15.50 -1.53 -25.77
CA ARG A 80 -16.74 -1.96 -26.45
C ARG A 80 -16.46 -2.86 -27.63
N HIS A 81 -15.43 -2.56 -28.42
CA HIS A 81 -15.00 -3.44 -29.51
C HIS A 81 -14.52 -4.79 -28.98
N ILE A 82 -13.69 -4.83 -27.94
CA ILE A 82 -13.26 -6.09 -27.30
C ILE A 82 -14.49 -6.86 -26.78
N TYR A 83 -15.45 -6.19 -26.16
CA TYR A 83 -16.69 -6.81 -25.70
C TYR A 83 -17.50 -7.43 -26.86
N GLN A 84 -17.58 -6.77 -28.01
CA GLN A 84 -18.22 -7.33 -29.21
C GLN A 84 -17.51 -8.59 -29.72
N THR A 85 -16.20 -8.71 -29.51
CA THR A 85 -15.47 -9.97 -29.82
C THR A 85 -15.68 -11.04 -28.76
N GLU A 86 -15.85 -10.66 -27.49
CA GLU A 86 -16.10 -11.57 -26.37
C GLU A 86 -17.50 -12.18 -26.43
N ILE A 87 -18.53 -11.42 -26.81
CA ILE A 87 -19.92 -11.89 -26.80
C ILE A 87 -20.18 -13.07 -27.76
N VAL A 88 -19.29 -13.27 -28.74
CA VAL A 88 -19.33 -14.42 -29.67
C VAL A 88 -18.85 -15.71 -29.00
N LYS A 89 -18.04 -15.62 -27.95
CA LYS A 89 -17.54 -16.78 -27.20
C LYS A 89 -18.61 -17.33 -26.27
N GLU A 90 -18.41 -18.54 -25.77
CA GLU A 90 -19.25 -19.09 -24.70
C GLU A 90 -19.13 -18.26 -23.41
N PRO A 91 -20.21 -18.08 -22.62
CA PRO A 91 -20.18 -17.23 -21.42
C PRO A 91 -19.03 -17.53 -20.44
N LEU A 92 -18.62 -18.80 -20.35
CA LEU A 92 -17.53 -19.25 -19.47
C LEU A 92 -16.14 -18.84 -19.96
N GLU A 93 -15.97 -18.55 -21.25
CA GLU A 93 -14.71 -18.15 -21.87
C GLU A 93 -14.53 -16.63 -21.96
N ARG A 94 -15.59 -15.88 -21.67
CA ARG A 94 -15.58 -14.41 -21.71
C ARG A 94 -14.83 -13.86 -20.51
N TYR A 95 -14.03 -12.83 -20.73
CA TYR A 95 -13.53 -12.01 -19.62
C TYR A 95 -14.39 -10.78 -19.36
N ILE A 96 -14.84 -10.09 -20.43
CA ILE A 96 -15.85 -9.03 -20.30
C ILE A 96 -17.22 -9.66 -20.29
N GLN A 97 -17.89 -9.57 -19.15
CA GLN A 97 -19.14 -10.27 -18.88
C GLN A 97 -20.35 -9.36 -19.13
N SER A 98 -20.17 -8.05 -18.93
CA SER A 98 -21.17 -7.05 -19.26
C SER A 98 -20.53 -5.72 -19.64
N CYS A 99 -21.13 -5.00 -20.58
CA CYS A 99 -20.72 -3.66 -20.98
C CYS A 99 -21.95 -2.90 -21.47
N PHE A 100 -22.42 -1.94 -20.69
CA PHE A 100 -23.61 -1.15 -21.04
C PHE A 100 -23.49 0.30 -20.56
N THR A 101 -24.43 1.12 -21.02
CA THR A 101 -24.54 2.53 -20.65
C THR A 101 -25.90 2.75 -20.01
N THR A 102 -25.92 3.37 -18.83
CA THR A 102 -27.14 3.67 -18.07
C THR A 102 -27.97 4.70 -18.83
N VAL A 103 -29.24 4.88 -18.41
CA VAL A 103 -30.12 5.91 -18.96
C VAL A 103 -29.55 7.33 -18.80
N LYS A 104 -28.70 7.54 -17.79
CA LYS A 104 -28.00 8.82 -17.53
C LYS A 104 -26.72 9.00 -18.37
N GLY A 105 -26.40 8.04 -19.25
CA GLY A 105 -25.20 8.09 -20.08
C GLY A 105 -23.92 7.62 -19.37
N GLU A 106 -24.03 7.05 -18.16
CA GLU A 106 -22.89 6.52 -17.41
C GLU A 106 -22.54 5.10 -17.89
N THR A 107 -21.28 4.72 -17.86
CA THR A 107 -20.81 3.43 -18.36
C THR A 107 -20.52 2.46 -17.22
N ILE A 108 -20.94 1.21 -17.40
CA ILE A 108 -20.58 0.06 -16.56
C ILE A 108 -19.97 -1.02 -17.46
N VAL A 109 -18.76 -1.46 -17.13
CA VAL A 109 -18.13 -2.64 -17.74
C VAL A 109 -17.74 -3.60 -16.62
N LEU A 110 -18.37 -4.77 -16.55
CA LEU A 110 -18.04 -5.80 -15.58
C LEU A 110 -17.17 -6.89 -16.22
N THR A 111 -16.09 -7.22 -15.53
CA THR A 111 -15.09 -8.19 -15.98
C THR A 111 -14.74 -9.14 -14.85
N PHE A 112 -14.64 -10.42 -15.16
CA PHE A 112 -14.22 -11.46 -14.22
C PHE A 112 -13.99 -12.78 -14.94
N VAL A 113 -13.21 -13.65 -14.30
CA VAL A 113 -13.15 -15.07 -14.65
C VAL A 113 -14.29 -15.79 -13.90
N PRO A 114 -15.22 -16.48 -14.59
CA PRO A 114 -16.40 -17.08 -13.94
C PRO A 114 -16.09 -18.04 -12.78
N PHE A 115 -14.95 -18.72 -12.83
CA PHE A 115 -14.45 -19.53 -11.72
C PHE A 115 -14.25 -18.71 -10.44
N LEU A 116 -13.63 -17.52 -10.53
CA LEU A 116 -13.39 -16.67 -9.36
C LEU A 116 -14.71 -16.22 -8.73
N LEU A 117 -15.71 -15.87 -9.55
CA LEU A 117 -17.03 -15.45 -9.06
C LEU A 117 -17.74 -16.58 -8.27
N LYS A 118 -17.50 -17.85 -8.61
CA LYS A 118 -18.04 -19.01 -7.87
C LYS A 118 -17.48 -19.15 -6.47
N LEU A 119 -16.31 -18.57 -6.17
CA LEU A 119 -15.72 -18.61 -4.82
C LEU A 119 -16.60 -17.90 -3.78
N LEU A 120 -17.52 -17.03 -4.17
CA LEU A 120 -18.52 -16.46 -3.25
C LEU A 120 -19.45 -17.52 -2.65
N ASP A 121 -19.62 -18.68 -3.28
CA ASP A 121 -20.43 -19.79 -2.77
C ASP A 121 -19.65 -20.72 -1.83
N ASP A 122 -18.34 -20.52 -1.67
CA ASP A 122 -17.52 -21.33 -0.78
C ASP A 122 -17.94 -21.09 0.68
N PRO A 123 -18.30 -22.13 1.46
CA PRO A 123 -18.70 -21.98 2.86
C PRO A 123 -17.67 -21.31 3.77
N GLY A 124 -16.38 -21.34 3.39
CA GLY A 124 -15.28 -20.69 4.07
C GLY A 124 -15.19 -19.18 3.80
N VAL A 125 -15.89 -18.68 2.78
CA VAL A 125 -15.97 -17.25 2.45
C VAL A 125 -17.19 -16.65 3.15
N THR A 126 -16.94 -15.89 4.20
CA THR A 126 -17.99 -15.25 5.02
C THR A 126 -18.12 -13.75 4.75
N SER A 127 -17.23 -13.17 3.94
CA SER A 127 -17.27 -11.76 3.60
C SER A 127 -16.51 -11.44 2.32
N PHE A 128 -16.88 -10.34 1.67
CA PHE A 128 -16.09 -9.72 0.61
C PHE A 128 -15.89 -8.23 0.89
N GLU A 129 -14.89 -7.63 0.24
CA GLU A 129 -14.57 -6.21 0.32
C GLU A 129 -14.85 -5.57 -1.05
N GLY A 130 -15.42 -4.36 -1.08
CA GLY A 130 -15.73 -3.64 -2.30
C GLY A 130 -15.18 -2.22 -2.25
N ASP A 131 -14.43 -1.81 -3.27
CA ASP A 131 -13.71 -0.53 -3.27
C ASP A 131 -13.57 0.07 -4.67
N THR A 132 -13.52 1.41 -4.75
CA THR A 132 -13.29 2.17 -5.97
C THR A 132 -11.89 2.78 -5.95
N THR A 133 -11.02 2.33 -6.85
CA THR A 133 -9.67 2.86 -7.02
C THR A 133 -9.58 3.86 -8.17
N TYR A 134 -8.94 4.99 -7.88
CA TYR A 134 -8.70 6.09 -8.84
C TYR A 134 -7.30 6.06 -9.46
N ALA A 135 -6.42 5.16 -9.00
CA ALA A 135 -4.99 5.17 -9.38
C ALA A 135 -4.66 4.29 -10.59
N GLY A 136 -5.50 3.28 -10.88
CA GLY A 136 -5.24 2.28 -11.91
C GLY A 136 -5.28 2.83 -13.33
N ILE A 137 -6.22 3.74 -13.61
CA ILE A 137 -6.58 4.14 -14.97
C ILE A 137 -6.32 5.65 -15.17
N ASP A 138 -5.51 5.98 -16.17
CA ASP A 138 -5.22 7.35 -16.62
C ASP A 138 -6.23 7.79 -17.68
N ALA A 139 -7.51 7.77 -17.32
CA ALA A 139 -8.55 8.34 -18.14
C ALA A 139 -9.51 9.09 -17.24
N ALA A 140 -9.69 10.39 -17.51
CA ALA A 140 -10.55 11.29 -16.76
C ALA A 140 -12.06 10.91 -16.74
N LYS A 141 -12.42 9.70 -17.21
CA LYS A 141 -13.81 9.27 -17.43
C LYS A 141 -14.15 7.90 -16.83
N LEU A 142 -13.17 7.09 -16.41
CA LEU A 142 -13.43 5.76 -15.85
C LEU A 142 -12.61 5.55 -14.59
N ASN A 143 -13.28 5.10 -13.53
CA ASN A 143 -12.68 4.57 -12.32
C ASN A 143 -12.73 3.05 -12.36
N GLU A 144 -11.81 2.41 -11.64
CA GLU A 144 -11.82 0.96 -11.44
C GLU A 144 -12.51 0.68 -10.10
N TRP A 145 -13.49 -0.22 -10.12
CA TRP A 145 -14.18 -0.75 -8.96
C TRP A 145 -13.81 -2.22 -8.81
N GLU A 146 -13.53 -2.69 -7.61
CA GLU A 146 -13.10 -4.06 -7.37
C GLU A 146 -13.89 -4.71 -6.24
N LEU A 147 -14.18 -6.00 -6.41
CA LEU A 147 -14.68 -6.87 -5.36
C LEU A 147 -13.62 -7.93 -5.03
N THR A 148 -13.21 -8.02 -3.77
CA THR A 148 -12.17 -8.95 -3.31
C THR A 148 -12.68 -9.82 -2.18
N ILE A 149 -12.12 -11.02 -2.02
CA ILE A 149 -12.40 -11.89 -0.87
C ILE A 149 -11.10 -12.34 -0.21
N PHE A 150 -11.21 -12.85 1.01
CA PHE A 150 -10.17 -13.69 1.60
C PHE A 150 -10.55 -15.16 1.43
N ALA A 151 -9.90 -15.84 0.48
CA ALA A 151 -10.12 -17.26 0.24
C ALA A 151 -9.23 -18.10 1.17
N LYS A 152 -9.80 -18.60 2.27
CA LYS A 152 -9.08 -19.44 3.27
C LYS A 152 -8.40 -20.65 2.65
N VAL A 153 -9.03 -21.25 1.64
CA VAL A 153 -8.58 -22.53 1.06
C VAL A 153 -7.17 -22.44 0.48
N VAL A 154 -6.77 -21.26 -0.02
CA VAL A 154 -5.41 -21.07 -0.54
C VAL A 154 -4.43 -20.48 0.49
N GLN A 155 -4.89 -20.22 1.73
CA GLN A 155 -4.18 -19.51 2.82
C GLN A 155 -3.42 -18.25 2.39
N ARG A 156 -3.73 -17.76 1.20
CA ARG A 156 -3.19 -16.58 0.62
C ARG A 156 -4.27 -15.54 0.86
N VAL A 157 -3.86 -14.32 1.17
CA VAL A 157 -4.59 -13.18 0.64
C VAL A 157 -4.41 -13.28 -0.87
N THR A 158 -5.03 -14.26 -1.53
CA THR A 158 -5.58 -14.00 -2.85
C THR A 158 -6.66 -13.01 -2.53
N ALA A 159 -6.25 -11.75 -2.45
CA ALA A 159 -7.09 -10.77 -3.03
C ALA A 159 -7.11 -11.11 -4.54
N ALA A 160 -7.87 -12.11 -4.89
CA ALA A 160 -8.33 -12.25 -6.24
C ALA A 160 -9.39 -11.17 -6.32
N SER A 161 -9.20 -10.20 -7.20
CA SER A 161 -10.33 -9.35 -7.57
C SER A 161 -11.29 -10.29 -8.29
N LEU A 162 -12.34 -10.70 -7.58
CA LEU A 162 -13.35 -11.61 -8.09
C LEU A 162 -14.07 -10.98 -9.28
N VAL A 163 -14.28 -9.67 -9.17
CA VAL A 163 -14.95 -8.84 -10.14
C VAL A 163 -14.25 -7.50 -10.21
N ARG A 164 -14.08 -7.00 -11.43
CA ARG A 164 -13.66 -5.62 -11.68
C ARG A 164 -14.71 -4.91 -12.52
N GLY A 165 -15.02 -3.70 -12.11
CA GLY A 165 -15.91 -2.77 -12.80
C GLY A 165 -15.11 -1.59 -13.36
N TYR A 166 -15.30 -1.25 -14.63
CA TYR A 166 -14.85 0.03 -15.17
C TYR A 166 -16.07 0.95 -15.24
N ILE A 167 -16.10 1.96 -14.36
CA ILE A 167 -17.30 2.73 -14.07
C ILE A 167 -17.08 4.23 -14.29
N SER A 168 -18.09 4.94 -14.80
CA SER A 168 -18.04 6.40 -14.94
C SER A 168 -18.98 7.15 -14.00
N GLY A 169 -19.84 6.44 -13.27
CA GLY A 169 -20.82 7.00 -12.34
C GLY A 169 -20.46 6.68 -10.88
N ALA A 170 -21.08 7.42 -9.96
CA ALA A 170 -20.90 7.25 -8.51
C ALA A 170 -22.18 7.61 -7.71
N SER A 171 -23.36 7.49 -8.33
CA SER A 171 -24.64 7.72 -7.65
C SER A 171 -25.19 6.42 -7.07
N ALA A 172 -26.10 6.50 -6.09
CA ALA A 172 -26.72 5.31 -5.51
C ALA A 172 -27.46 4.47 -6.57
N ASP A 173 -28.18 5.12 -7.50
CA ASP A 173 -28.86 4.44 -8.62
C ASP A 173 -27.87 3.77 -9.58
N PHE A 174 -26.67 4.33 -9.72
CA PHE A 174 -25.62 3.77 -10.56
C PHE A 174 -25.04 2.51 -9.91
N PHE A 175 -24.70 2.58 -8.62
CA PHE A 175 -24.23 1.41 -7.88
C PHE A 175 -25.30 0.32 -7.74
N GLU A 176 -26.57 0.69 -7.61
CA GLU A 176 -27.68 -0.25 -7.66
C GLU A 176 -27.69 -1.04 -8.98
N GLN A 177 -27.56 -0.36 -10.13
CA GLN A 177 -27.44 -1.02 -11.44
C GLN A 177 -26.18 -1.89 -11.56
N LEU A 178 -25.05 -1.44 -11.01
CA LEU A 178 -23.81 -2.21 -10.97
C LEU A 178 -24.00 -3.54 -10.21
N PHE A 179 -24.58 -3.46 -9.01
CA PHE A 179 -24.82 -4.64 -8.17
C PHE A 179 -25.95 -5.52 -8.73
N ASP A 180 -26.99 -4.97 -9.34
CA ASP A 180 -28.04 -5.74 -10.00
C ASP A 180 -27.48 -6.57 -11.15
N GLU A 181 -26.60 -5.98 -11.96
CA GLU A 181 -25.94 -6.70 -13.05
C GLU A 181 -25.02 -7.79 -12.50
N LEU A 182 -24.27 -7.51 -11.43
CA LEU A 182 -23.44 -8.50 -10.77
C LEU A 182 -24.28 -9.67 -10.19
N GLN A 183 -25.40 -9.38 -9.53
CA GLN A 183 -26.34 -10.38 -9.03
C GLN A 183 -26.89 -11.25 -10.16
N ARG A 184 -27.29 -10.62 -11.28
CA ARG A 184 -27.76 -11.31 -12.47
C ARG A 184 -26.69 -12.23 -13.07
N MET A 185 -25.46 -11.75 -13.18
CA MET A 185 -24.32 -12.55 -13.63
C MET A 185 -24.04 -13.73 -12.69
N LYS A 186 -24.00 -13.48 -11.38
CA LYS A 186 -23.80 -14.53 -10.37
C LYS A 186 -24.88 -15.61 -10.49
N LEU A 187 -26.14 -15.20 -10.60
CA LEU A 187 -27.27 -16.12 -10.81
C LEU A 187 -27.11 -16.94 -12.10
N MET A 188 -26.70 -16.30 -13.20
CA MET A 188 -26.46 -16.99 -14.47
C MET A 188 -25.34 -18.05 -14.38
N PHE A 189 -24.21 -17.72 -13.75
CA PHE A 189 -23.04 -18.60 -13.72
C PHE A 189 -23.07 -19.69 -12.64
N THR A 190 -23.86 -19.48 -11.59
CA THR A 190 -23.84 -20.34 -10.39
C THR A 190 -25.21 -20.87 -10.00
N GLY A 191 -26.28 -20.39 -10.64
CA GLY A 191 -27.66 -20.72 -10.29
C GLY A 191 -28.14 -20.07 -9.00
N ARG A 192 -27.35 -19.19 -8.36
CA ARG A 192 -27.70 -18.51 -7.11
C ARG A 192 -27.28 -17.04 -7.14
N PRO A 193 -28.03 -16.12 -6.50
CA PRO A 193 -27.57 -14.74 -6.30
C PRO A 193 -26.42 -14.70 -5.28
N ILE A 194 -25.86 -13.51 -5.05
CA ILE A 194 -24.88 -13.26 -3.98
C ILE A 194 -25.48 -13.70 -2.63
N PRO A 195 -24.89 -14.70 -1.96
CA PRO A 195 -25.57 -15.48 -0.95
C PRO A 195 -25.40 -14.88 0.48
N PHE A 196 -25.92 -13.67 0.72
CA PHE A 196 -25.95 -13.12 2.08
C PHE A 196 -26.88 -13.92 3.00
N LYS A 197 -26.31 -14.52 4.05
CA LYS A 197 -26.99 -15.41 5.02
C LYS A 197 -28.25 -14.80 5.62
N LYS A 198 -28.26 -13.47 5.83
CA LYS A 198 -29.38 -12.73 6.41
C LYS A 198 -30.58 -12.61 5.45
N PHE A 199 -30.35 -12.63 4.14
CA PHE A 199 -31.35 -12.30 3.12
C PHE A 199 -31.76 -13.48 2.24
N VAL A 200 -30.91 -14.50 2.12
CA VAL A 200 -31.14 -15.64 1.23
C VAL A 200 -30.91 -16.96 1.97
N ARG A 201 -31.83 -17.91 1.77
CA ARG A 201 -31.72 -19.26 2.35
C ARG A 201 -30.47 -19.97 1.85
N GLY A 202 -29.71 -20.56 2.78
CA GLY A 202 -28.44 -21.23 2.46
C GLY A 202 -27.29 -20.27 2.16
N GLY A 203 -27.44 -18.98 2.47
CA GLY A 203 -26.37 -18.01 2.32
C GLY A 203 -25.21 -18.20 3.31
N ASN A 204 -23.98 -18.01 2.84
CA ASN A 204 -22.74 -18.09 3.62
C ASN A 204 -22.13 -16.72 3.94
N LEU A 205 -22.42 -15.69 3.14
CA LEU A 205 -21.87 -14.36 3.36
C LEU A 205 -22.56 -13.68 4.54
N LEU A 206 -21.77 -13.29 5.53
CA LEU A 206 -22.22 -12.60 6.73
C LEU A 206 -22.20 -11.09 6.51
N VAL A 207 -21.10 -10.58 5.94
CA VAL A 207 -20.89 -9.15 5.78
C VAL A 207 -20.22 -8.80 4.46
N THR A 208 -20.31 -7.54 4.09
CA THR A 208 -19.44 -6.89 3.13
C THR A 208 -18.73 -5.72 3.79
N ASN A 209 -17.44 -5.58 3.51
CA ASN A 209 -16.66 -4.44 3.95
C ASN A 209 -16.61 -3.43 2.81
N LEU A 210 -17.15 -2.25 3.06
CA LEU A 210 -17.14 -1.17 2.08
C LEU A 210 -16.44 0.06 2.67
N ASP A 211 -16.04 0.92 1.76
CA ASP A 211 -15.71 2.29 2.10
C ASP A 211 -16.98 3.02 2.55
N MET A 212 -16.79 4.13 3.26
CA MET A 212 -17.90 4.98 3.73
C MET A 212 -18.49 5.82 2.57
N ASP A 213 -18.55 5.27 1.36
CA ASP A 213 -19.26 5.85 0.22
C ASP A 213 -20.74 5.51 0.35
N THR A 214 -21.52 6.51 0.77
CA THR A 214 -22.98 6.40 0.92
C THR A 214 -23.66 5.90 -0.36
N ALA A 215 -23.22 6.33 -1.54
CA ALA A 215 -23.84 5.92 -2.80
C ALA A 215 -23.61 4.42 -3.04
N GLN A 216 -22.40 3.92 -2.80
CA GLN A 216 -22.08 2.51 -2.95
C GLN A 216 -22.85 1.63 -1.95
N VAL A 217 -22.87 2.03 -0.67
CA VAL A 217 -23.58 1.29 0.38
C VAL A 217 -25.07 1.21 0.09
N LEU A 218 -25.71 2.34 -0.21
CA LEU A 218 -27.15 2.36 -0.46
C LEU A 218 -27.52 1.66 -1.77
N GLY A 219 -26.69 1.80 -2.82
CA GLY A 219 -26.87 1.06 -4.07
C GLY A 219 -26.83 -0.45 -3.87
N LEU A 220 -25.87 -0.95 -3.06
CA LEU A 220 -25.82 -2.37 -2.70
C LEU A 220 -27.05 -2.81 -1.92
N CYS A 221 -27.46 -2.04 -0.91
CA CYS A 221 -28.63 -2.37 -0.09
C CYS A 221 -29.90 -2.49 -0.95
N ARG A 222 -30.13 -1.54 -1.86
CA ARG A 222 -31.25 -1.61 -2.82
C ARG A 222 -31.19 -2.85 -3.69
N SER A 223 -30.02 -3.20 -4.21
CA SER A 223 -29.83 -4.41 -5.01
C SER A 223 -30.13 -5.67 -4.19
N VAL A 224 -29.58 -5.79 -2.98
CA VAL A 224 -29.81 -6.95 -2.09
C VAL A 224 -31.29 -7.15 -1.78
N LEU A 225 -32.07 -6.09 -1.56
CA LEU A 225 -33.52 -6.19 -1.32
C LEU A 225 -34.27 -6.85 -2.49
N LYS A 226 -33.88 -6.56 -3.74
CA LYS A 226 -34.52 -7.15 -4.93
C LYS A 226 -34.37 -8.67 -4.97
N PHE A 227 -33.18 -9.16 -4.59
CA PHE A 227 -32.81 -10.58 -4.60
C PHE A 227 -33.03 -11.30 -3.25
N SER A 228 -33.49 -10.59 -2.22
CA SER A 228 -33.82 -11.17 -0.93
C SER A 228 -35.04 -12.10 -1.01
N ASP A 229 -35.07 -13.10 -0.13
CA ASP A 229 -36.22 -13.96 0.16
C ASP A 229 -36.98 -13.38 1.37
N PRO A 230 -38.14 -12.72 1.17
CA PRO A 230 -38.87 -12.08 2.26
C PRO A 230 -39.46 -13.08 3.26
N GLU A 231 -39.82 -14.29 2.81
CA GLU A 231 -40.38 -15.33 3.68
C GLU A 231 -39.34 -15.88 4.64
N TYR A 232 -38.10 -16.04 4.16
CA TYR A 232 -36.98 -16.47 4.98
C TYR A 232 -36.43 -15.34 5.87
N SER A 233 -36.19 -14.17 5.30
CA SER A 233 -35.53 -13.06 6.00
C SER A 233 -36.45 -12.30 6.95
N GLY A 234 -37.76 -12.34 6.69
CA GLY A 234 -38.75 -11.50 7.37
C GLY A 234 -38.63 -10.01 7.01
N ILE A 235 -37.87 -9.66 5.97
CA ILE A 235 -37.61 -8.29 5.54
C ILE A 235 -38.45 -7.99 4.29
N PRO A 236 -39.40 -7.05 4.36
CA PRO A 236 -40.15 -6.61 3.18
C PRO A 236 -39.24 -6.02 2.09
N LYS A 237 -39.59 -6.21 0.81
CA LYS A 237 -38.78 -5.71 -0.32
C LYS A 237 -38.76 -4.18 -0.43
N ASP A 238 -39.75 -3.51 0.18
CA ASP A 238 -39.89 -2.06 0.26
C ASP A 238 -39.24 -1.44 1.52
N THR A 239 -38.51 -2.23 2.30
CA THR A 239 -37.72 -1.75 3.44
C THR A 239 -36.74 -0.67 3.00
N ASN A 240 -36.56 0.38 3.80
CA ASN A 240 -35.59 1.43 3.51
C ASN A 240 -34.17 0.82 3.46
N PRO A 241 -33.38 1.09 2.40
CA PRO A 241 -31.99 0.64 2.29
C PRO A 241 -31.12 0.98 3.51
N GLU A 242 -31.36 2.11 4.15
CA GLU A 242 -30.62 2.53 5.36
C GLU A 242 -30.88 1.59 6.54
N ASP A 243 -32.07 1.02 6.66
CA ASP A 243 -32.43 0.11 7.75
C ASP A 243 -31.73 -1.24 7.66
N ILE A 244 -31.40 -1.68 6.44
CA ILE A 244 -30.77 -2.99 6.24
C ILE A 244 -29.25 -2.92 6.23
N ALA A 245 -28.65 -1.75 5.95
CA ALA A 245 -27.19 -1.60 5.94
C ALA A 245 -26.52 -2.12 7.23
N PRO A 246 -27.01 -1.80 8.45
CA PRO A 246 -26.46 -2.34 9.71
C PRO A 246 -26.49 -3.87 9.86
N MET A 247 -27.24 -4.59 9.01
CA MET A 247 -27.41 -6.04 9.12
C MET A 247 -26.31 -6.82 8.39
N PHE A 248 -25.54 -6.20 7.50
CA PHE A 248 -24.51 -6.88 6.69
C PHE A 248 -23.38 -5.97 6.19
N ILE A 249 -23.47 -4.65 6.36
CA ILE A 249 -22.39 -3.73 6.00
C ILE A 249 -21.49 -3.51 7.22
N LYS A 250 -20.18 -3.67 7.03
CA LYS A 250 -19.15 -3.14 7.91
C LYS A 250 -18.38 -2.04 7.19
N ILE A 251 -18.21 -0.89 7.83
CA ILE A 251 -17.33 0.16 7.33
C ILE A 251 -15.92 -0.12 7.84
N CYS A 252 -14.94 -0.02 6.94
CA CYS A 252 -13.55 -0.17 7.32
C CYS A 252 -13.13 0.82 8.41
N TRP A 253 -12.44 0.32 9.44
CA TRP A 253 -11.89 1.17 10.50
C TRP A 253 -10.90 2.20 10.01
N ARG A 254 -10.14 1.91 8.94
CA ARG A 254 -9.23 2.90 8.35
C ARG A 254 -10.03 4.10 7.85
N HIS A 255 -11.05 3.87 7.02
CA HIS A 255 -11.89 4.94 6.48
C HIS A 255 -12.74 5.64 7.55
N ALA A 256 -13.14 4.93 8.61
CA ALA A 256 -13.81 5.55 9.74
C ALA A 256 -12.87 6.48 10.55
N LYS A 257 -11.61 6.10 10.75
CA LYS A 257 -10.62 6.84 11.56
C LYS A 257 -9.83 7.88 10.77
N GLU A 258 -9.67 7.72 9.46
CA GLU A 258 -8.85 8.60 8.64
C GLU A 258 -9.25 10.08 8.73
N PRO A 259 -10.55 10.44 8.68
CA PRO A 259 -10.99 11.82 8.89
C PRO A 259 -10.65 12.38 10.28
N VAL A 260 -10.43 11.53 11.28
CA VAL A 260 -10.07 11.96 12.64
C VAL A 260 -8.63 12.44 12.69
N HIS A 261 -7.73 11.92 11.85
CA HIS A 261 -6.32 12.36 11.81
C HIS A 261 -6.17 13.86 11.50
N ASP A 262 -7.09 14.42 10.72
CA ASP A 262 -7.18 15.85 10.42
C ASP A 262 -7.46 16.72 11.66
N PHE A 263 -7.97 16.14 12.74
CA PHE A 263 -8.33 16.87 13.96
C PHE A 263 -7.15 16.98 14.94
N ARG A 264 -6.02 16.30 14.67
CA ARG A 264 -4.88 16.22 15.59
C ARG A 264 -4.32 17.58 16.01
N SER A 265 -4.34 18.58 15.13
CA SER A 265 -3.88 19.94 15.43
C SER A 265 -4.96 20.84 16.04
N LEU A 266 -6.20 20.38 16.11
CA LEU A 266 -7.36 21.16 16.57
C LEU A 266 -7.73 20.91 18.03
N VAL A 267 -7.20 19.84 18.64
CA VAL A 267 -7.56 19.40 19.99
C VAL A 267 -6.31 18.99 20.77
N SER A 268 -6.46 18.77 22.08
CA SER A 268 -5.36 18.25 22.89
C SER A 268 -5.00 16.79 22.51
N ALA A 269 -3.81 16.34 22.89
CA ALA A 269 -3.41 14.95 22.65
C ALA A 269 -4.34 13.93 23.33
N ALA A 270 -4.91 14.28 24.49
CA ALA A 270 -5.86 13.44 25.21
C ALA A 270 -7.22 13.36 24.48
N ASP A 271 -7.74 14.50 24.04
CA ASP A 271 -9.00 14.54 23.27
C ASP A 271 -8.84 13.82 21.93
N PHE A 272 -7.69 13.97 21.27
CA PHE A 272 -7.39 13.26 20.04
C PHE A 272 -7.39 11.73 20.26
N ALA A 273 -6.81 11.25 21.36
CA ALA A 273 -6.84 9.83 21.70
C ALA A 273 -8.29 9.35 21.90
N GLN A 274 -9.10 10.10 22.65
CA GLN A 274 -10.51 9.77 22.86
C GLN A 274 -11.31 9.76 21.55
N LEU A 275 -11.06 10.71 20.64
CA LEU A 275 -11.66 10.73 19.29
C LEU A 275 -11.27 9.51 18.45
N MET A 276 -10.07 8.94 18.62
CA MET A 276 -9.61 7.76 17.89
C MET A 276 -10.21 6.44 18.42
N ASP A 277 -10.72 6.45 19.66
CA ASP A 277 -11.26 5.28 20.36
C ASP A 277 -12.77 5.08 20.18
N PHE A 278 -13.44 5.96 19.44
CA PHE A 278 -14.90 5.90 19.24
C PHE A 278 -15.42 4.57 18.66
N VAL A 279 -14.59 3.84 17.88
CA VAL A 279 -14.96 2.53 17.33
C VAL A 279 -15.09 1.43 18.41
N TYR A 280 -14.55 1.67 19.61
CA TYR A 280 -14.57 0.75 20.75
C TYR A 280 -15.67 1.07 21.76
N ILE A 281 -16.59 1.98 21.43
CA ILE A 281 -17.77 2.25 22.26
C ILE A 281 -18.60 0.97 22.37
N ASP A 282 -18.85 0.51 23.59
CA ASP A 282 -19.48 -0.77 23.90
C ASP A 282 -20.93 -0.65 24.39
N SER A 283 -21.44 0.58 24.55
CA SER A 283 -22.79 0.82 25.05
C SER A 283 -23.43 2.08 24.46
N LYS A 284 -24.76 2.16 24.50
CA LYS A 284 -25.53 3.34 24.04
C LYS A 284 -25.27 4.55 24.95
N GLU A 285 -25.08 4.34 26.24
CA GLU A 285 -24.76 5.37 27.22
C GLU A 285 -23.39 5.98 26.93
N LYS A 286 -22.39 5.14 26.65
CA LYS A 286 -21.06 5.62 26.24
C LYS A 286 -21.09 6.33 24.89
N LEU A 287 -21.95 5.89 23.95
CA LEU A 287 -22.15 6.61 22.69
C LEU A 287 -22.71 8.01 22.92
N LYS A 288 -23.74 8.14 23.76
CA LYS A 288 -24.32 9.44 24.12
C LYS A 288 -23.32 10.33 24.86
N ALA A 289 -22.50 9.75 25.73
CA ALA A 289 -21.41 10.46 26.40
C ALA A 289 -20.35 10.93 25.39
N PHE A 290 -20.01 10.11 24.41
CA PHE A 290 -19.09 10.47 23.32
C PHE A 290 -19.65 11.59 22.44
N SER A 291 -20.92 11.54 22.03
CA SER A 291 -21.58 12.66 21.31
C SER A 291 -21.48 13.95 22.12
N SER A 292 -21.79 13.87 23.42
CA SER A 292 -21.73 15.03 24.33
C SER A 292 -20.32 15.59 24.45
N PHE A 293 -19.30 14.71 24.52
CA PHE A 293 -17.89 15.07 24.48
C PHE A 293 -17.52 15.79 23.18
N VAL A 294 -17.88 15.23 22.02
CA VAL A 294 -17.59 15.83 20.71
C VAL A 294 -18.18 17.24 20.60
N TYR A 295 -19.44 17.41 20.97
CA TYR A 295 -20.09 18.73 20.94
C TYR A 295 -19.48 19.69 21.97
N GLY A 296 -19.01 19.19 23.12
CA GLY A 296 -18.34 19.96 24.16
C GLY A 296 -16.96 20.51 23.77
N LEU A 297 -16.29 19.93 22.76
CA LEU A 297 -15.00 20.44 22.26
C LEU A 297 -15.11 21.83 21.63
N GLY A 298 -16.31 22.24 21.18
CA GLY A 298 -16.52 23.54 20.55
C GLY A 298 -15.86 23.71 19.17
N VAL A 299 -15.33 22.63 18.58
CA VAL A 299 -14.66 22.65 17.27
C VAL A 299 -15.65 22.26 16.17
N LYS A 300 -16.13 23.25 15.40
CA LYS A 300 -17.16 23.06 14.36
C LYS A 300 -16.84 21.90 13.40
N LYS A 301 -15.60 21.76 12.94
CA LYS A 301 -15.18 20.69 12.02
C LYS A 301 -15.45 19.29 12.60
N ILE A 302 -15.22 19.09 13.90
CA ILE A 302 -15.42 17.81 14.59
C ILE A 302 -16.91 17.57 14.85
N SER A 303 -17.63 18.60 15.30
CA SER A 303 -19.07 18.53 15.53
C SER A 303 -19.85 18.21 14.25
N ASP A 304 -19.50 18.84 13.12
CA ASP A 304 -20.11 18.55 11.82
C ASP A 304 -19.80 17.12 11.34
N TRP A 305 -18.56 16.66 11.53
CA TRP A 305 -18.16 15.30 11.19
C TRP A 305 -18.98 14.25 11.92
N TRP A 306 -19.22 14.46 13.22
CA TRP A 306 -20.00 13.55 14.06
C TRP A 306 -21.50 13.67 13.78
N ARG A 307 -22.02 14.90 13.64
CA ARG A 307 -23.42 15.16 13.27
C ARG A 307 -23.80 14.46 11.96
N HIS A 308 -22.90 14.44 10.97
CA HIS A 308 -23.13 13.66 9.75
C HIS A 308 -23.38 12.17 10.03
N LYS A 309 -22.69 11.57 11.00
CA LYS A 309 -22.87 10.16 11.38
C LYS A 309 -24.19 9.95 12.14
N GLU A 310 -24.61 10.92 12.93
CA GLU A 310 -25.90 10.87 13.62
C GLU A 310 -27.09 11.05 12.66
N ILE A 311 -26.97 11.94 11.66
CA ILE A 311 -28.01 12.15 10.65
C ILE A 311 -28.20 10.91 9.77
N ASN A 312 -27.10 10.27 9.38
CA ASN A 312 -27.14 9.04 8.59
C ASN A 312 -27.11 7.85 9.56
N GLU A 313 -28.26 7.53 10.15
CA GLU A 313 -28.39 6.60 11.28
C GLU A 313 -27.78 5.22 11.03
N TRP A 314 -27.69 4.79 9.76
CA TRP A 314 -27.07 3.54 9.35
C TRP A 314 -25.55 3.49 9.57
N ILE A 315 -24.87 4.64 9.60
CA ILE A 315 -23.40 4.71 9.60
C ILE A 315 -22.81 4.19 10.92
N ILE A 316 -23.33 4.66 12.06
CA ILE A 316 -22.79 4.31 13.39
C ILE A 316 -22.84 2.79 13.64
N PRO A 317 -23.97 2.09 13.41
CA PRO A 317 -24.05 0.63 13.49
C PRO A 317 -23.09 -0.14 12.60
N CYS A 318 -22.58 0.45 11.52
CA CYS A 318 -21.68 -0.20 10.57
C CYS A 318 -20.20 -0.19 11.00
N PHE A 319 -19.79 0.61 12.01
CA PHE A 319 -18.42 0.52 12.56
C PHE A 319 -18.34 0.40 14.09
N ILE A 320 -19.45 0.55 14.82
CA ILE A 320 -19.53 0.31 16.28
C ILE A 320 -20.26 -1.00 16.57
N LYS A 321 -19.53 -1.99 17.11
CA LYS A 321 -20.05 -3.33 17.43
C LYS A 321 -21.33 -3.28 18.26
N SER A 322 -21.36 -2.46 19.32
CA SER A 322 -22.50 -2.38 20.24
C SER A 322 -23.77 -1.80 19.63
N GLN A 323 -23.68 -1.16 18.46
CA GLN A 323 -24.80 -0.59 17.74
C GLN A 323 -25.19 -1.42 16.50
N SER A 324 -24.36 -2.39 16.12
CA SER A 324 -24.58 -3.23 14.94
C SER A 324 -25.81 -4.14 15.11
N ARG A 325 -26.44 -4.50 13.99
CA ARG A 325 -27.49 -5.54 13.95
C ARG A 325 -26.92 -6.93 13.66
N LEU A 326 -25.61 -7.04 13.46
CA LEU A 326 -24.91 -8.32 13.38
C LEU A 326 -24.87 -8.99 14.75
N THR A 327 -24.92 -10.32 14.78
CA THR A 327 -24.64 -11.04 16.04
C THR A 327 -23.18 -10.84 16.43
N GLU A 328 -22.86 -10.97 17.73
CA GLU A 328 -21.50 -10.84 18.23
C GLU A 328 -20.51 -11.75 17.49
N ASN A 329 -20.89 -13.02 17.28
CA ASN A 329 -20.08 -13.97 16.55
C ASN A 329 -19.88 -13.59 15.08
N GLU A 330 -20.91 -13.07 14.41
CA GLU A 330 -20.79 -12.60 13.01
C GLU A 330 -19.91 -11.35 12.89
N TRP A 331 -20.00 -10.44 13.86
CA TRP A 331 -19.13 -9.27 13.91
C TRP A 331 -17.66 -9.64 14.12
N ASP A 332 -17.38 -10.52 15.09
CA ASP A 332 -16.02 -10.90 15.49
C ASP A 332 -15.35 -11.87 14.51
N SER A 333 -16.13 -12.70 13.81
CA SER A 333 -15.63 -13.64 12.79
C SER A 333 -15.34 -13.00 11.43
N THR A 334 -15.67 -11.72 11.26
CA THR A 334 -15.48 -10.98 10.01
C THR A 334 -14.50 -9.83 10.22
N PRO A 335 -13.61 -9.55 9.25
CA PRO A 335 -12.63 -8.47 9.40
C PRO A 335 -13.33 -7.11 9.52
N SER A 336 -12.70 -6.17 10.23
CA SER A 336 -13.10 -4.74 10.28
C SER A 336 -12.08 -3.84 9.55
N THR A 337 -11.16 -4.45 8.80
CA THR A 337 -10.03 -3.78 8.13
C THR A 337 -10.02 -4.14 6.66
N THR A 338 -9.67 -3.18 5.80
CA THR A 338 -9.48 -3.37 4.35
C THR A 338 -8.05 -3.78 3.99
N ASN A 339 -7.30 -4.39 4.92
CA ASN A 339 -5.90 -4.77 4.67
C ASN A 339 -5.79 -5.70 3.46
N ASN A 340 -6.79 -6.55 3.20
CA ASN A 340 -6.80 -7.44 2.05
C ASN A 340 -6.93 -6.64 0.75
N ASN A 341 -7.94 -5.76 0.67
CA ASN A 341 -8.16 -4.92 -0.49
C ASN A 341 -7.02 -3.90 -0.72
N GLU A 342 -6.41 -3.34 0.32
CA GLU A 342 -5.23 -2.47 0.15
C GLU A 342 -3.99 -3.22 -0.32
N ALA A 343 -3.73 -4.39 0.26
CA ALA A 343 -2.69 -5.28 -0.21
C ALA A 343 -2.95 -5.68 -1.67
N GLN A 344 -4.22 -5.83 -2.04
CA GLN A 344 -4.62 -6.14 -3.40
C GLN A 344 -4.29 -5.02 -4.36
N HIS A 345 -4.74 -3.81 -4.06
CA HIS A 345 -4.46 -2.64 -4.88
C HIS A 345 -2.96 -2.50 -5.09
N HIS A 346 -2.19 -2.65 -4.02
CA HIS A 346 -0.73 -2.62 -4.11
C HIS A 346 -0.18 -3.74 -5.02
N HIS A 347 -0.64 -4.97 -4.86
CA HIS A 347 -0.20 -6.12 -5.66
C HIS A 347 -0.54 -5.93 -7.15
N THR A 348 -1.79 -5.61 -7.43
CA THR A 348 -2.39 -5.35 -8.73
C THR A 348 -1.71 -4.17 -9.44
N ASN A 349 -1.41 -3.08 -8.71
CA ASN A 349 -0.63 -1.95 -9.23
C ASN A 349 0.84 -2.30 -9.50
N THR A 350 1.43 -3.16 -8.68
CA THR A 350 2.82 -3.62 -8.88
C THR A 350 2.94 -4.47 -10.15
N LEU A 351 1.97 -5.34 -10.41
CA LEU A 351 1.98 -6.25 -11.56
C LEU A 351 1.52 -5.60 -12.87
N ALA A 352 0.41 -4.88 -12.86
CA ALA A 352 -0.10 -4.25 -14.08
C ALA A 352 0.59 -2.93 -14.40
N GLY A 353 1.01 -2.20 -13.36
CA GLY A 353 1.32 -0.78 -13.44
C GLY A 353 0.15 0.08 -12.97
N VAL A 354 0.39 1.38 -12.95
CA VAL A 354 -0.58 2.44 -12.62
C VAL A 354 -0.73 3.37 -13.81
N LYS A 355 -1.82 4.16 -13.85
CA LYS A 355 -2.06 5.14 -14.91
C LYS A 355 -2.11 4.51 -16.31
N LEU A 356 -2.79 3.38 -16.43
CA LEU A 356 -2.99 2.68 -17.69
C LEU A 356 -4.17 3.27 -18.46
N THR A 357 -4.18 3.16 -19.78
CA THR A 357 -5.42 3.44 -20.52
C THR A 357 -6.46 2.36 -20.20
N PRO A 358 -7.78 2.63 -20.35
CA PRO A 358 -8.81 1.64 -20.06
C PRO A 358 -8.60 0.27 -20.74
N VAL A 359 -8.23 0.26 -22.03
CA VAL A 359 -7.94 -0.99 -22.77
C VAL A 359 -6.68 -1.69 -22.23
N GLU A 360 -5.63 -0.94 -21.91
CA GLU A 360 -4.41 -1.52 -21.34
C GLU A 360 -4.65 -2.10 -19.95
N ALA A 361 -5.43 -1.40 -19.11
CA ALA A 361 -5.84 -1.89 -17.81
C ALA A 361 -6.59 -3.21 -17.97
N LEU A 362 -7.62 -3.24 -18.83
CA LEU A 362 -8.41 -4.42 -19.12
C LEU A 362 -7.56 -5.64 -19.48
N GLU A 363 -6.66 -5.53 -20.46
CA GLU A 363 -5.82 -6.65 -20.89
C GLU A 363 -4.85 -7.11 -19.79
N ARG A 364 -4.27 -6.18 -19.02
CA ARG A 364 -3.39 -6.53 -17.90
C ARG A 364 -4.14 -7.18 -16.75
N ARG A 365 -5.36 -6.71 -16.43
CA ARG A 365 -6.22 -7.31 -15.42
C ARG A 365 -6.68 -8.70 -15.84
N ARG A 366 -7.05 -8.89 -17.11
CA ARG A 366 -7.38 -10.22 -17.68
C ARG A 366 -6.28 -11.23 -17.37
N TYR A 367 -5.04 -10.90 -17.72
CA TYR A 367 -3.90 -11.78 -17.49
C TYR A 367 -3.71 -12.11 -16.00
N ILE A 368 -3.80 -11.11 -15.12
CA ILE A 368 -3.64 -11.31 -13.67
C ILE A 368 -4.76 -12.19 -13.12
N ASP A 369 -6.01 -11.91 -13.47
CA ASP A 369 -7.17 -12.60 -12.95
C ASP A 369 -7.23 -14.05 -13.48
N GLN A 370 -6.86 -14.30 -14.75
CA GLN A 370 -6.72 -15.65 -15.31
C GLN A 370 -5.64 -16.46 -14.60
N ASN A 371 -4.44 -15.91 -14.44
CA ASN A 371 -3.38 -16.59 -13.69
C ASN A 371 -3.79 -16.88 -12.24
N THR A 372 -4.53 -15.96 -11.62
CA THR A 372 -5.03 -16.14 -10.25
C THR A 372 -6.06 -17.26 -10.20
N ALA A 373 -6.97 -17.34 -11.18
CA ALA A 373 -7.94 -18.42 -11.29
C ALA A 373 -7.22 -19.78 -11.45
N GLU A 374 -6.29 -19.88 -12.40
CA GLU A 374 -5.50 -21.09 -12.63
C GLU A 374 -4.73 -21.52 -11.37
N GLU A 375 -4.12 -20.57 -10.66
CA GLU A 375 -3.39 -20.84 -9.42
C GLU A 375 -4.29 -21.43 -8.32
N ILE A 376 -5.48 -20.85 -8.14
CA ILE A 376 -6.46 -21.32 -7.15
C ILE A 376 -6.99 -22.70 -7.56
N GLU A 377 -7.37 -22.90 -8.83
CA GLU A 377 -7.81 -24.20 -9.34
C GLU A 377 -6.75 -25.29 -9.15
N MET A 378 -5.49 -24.97 -9.46
CA MET A 378 -4.36 -25.86 -9.24
C MET A 378 -4.19 -26.21 -7.77
N SER A 379 -4.31 -25.23 -6.87
CA SER A 379 -4.19 -25.42 -5.43
C SER A 379 -5.32 -26.31 -4.90
N LEU A 380 -6.55 -26.06 -5.35
CA LEU A 380 -7.72 -26.88 -5.00
C LEU A 380 -7.58 -28.32 -5.50
N ARG A 381 -7.09 -28.51 -6.73
CA ARG A 381 -6.93 -29.83 -7.33
C ARG A 381 -5.82 -30.65 -6.71
N THR A 382 -4.70 -30.02 -6.37
CA THR A 382 -3.49 -30.72 -5.92
C THR A 382 -3.35 -30.76 -4.39
N GLY A 383 -4.05 -29.88 -3.67
CA GLY A 383 -3.82 -29.63 -2.24
C GLY A 383 -2.48 -28.93 -1.95
N ILE A 384 -1.69 -28.58 -2.98
CA ILE A 384 -0.41 -27.90 -2.84
C ILE A 384 -0.65 -26.40 -2.98
N LEU A 385 -0.45 -25.67 -1.89
CA LEU A 385 -0.53 -24.22 -1.90
C LEU A 385 0.65 -23.60 -2.64
N VAL A 386 0.37 -22.68 -3.56
CA VAL A 386 1.40 -21.88 -4.21
C VAL A 386 1.98 -20.92 -3.19
N HIS A 387 3.13 -21.30 -2.64
CA HIS A 387 3.85 -20.47 -1.70
C HIS A 387 4.55 -19.34 -2.47
N THR A 388 3.93 -18.17 -2.54
CA THR A 388 4.52 -16.95 -3.13
C THR A 388 5.94 -16.73 -2.65
N ASN A 389 6.12 -16.82 -1.34
CA ASN A 389 7.40 -16.67 -0.66
C ASN A 389 8.39 -17.82 -0.93
N ASN A 390 8.15 -18.68 -1.91
CA ASN A 390 9.08 -19.74 -2.30
C ASN A 390 9.16 -19.98 -3.81
N GLU A 391 8.67 -19.05 -4.65
CA GLU A 391 8.91 -19.14 -6.10
C GLU A 391 10.41 -19.11 -6.42
N MET A 392 10.82 -19.83 -7.46
CA MET A 392 12.23 -19.90 -7.86
C MET A 392 12.79 -18.52 -8.21
N SER A 393 12.00 -17.67 -8.87
CA SER A 393 12.33 -16.27 -9.18
C SER A 393 12.59 -15.45 -7.92
N GLN A 394 11.74 -15.58 -6.90
CA GLN A 394 11.89 -14.88 -5.61
C GLN A 394 13.03 -15.45 -4.77
N ARG A 395 13.27 -16.77 -4.83
CA ARG A 395 14.44 -17.41 -4.23
C ARG A 395 15.72 -16.89 -4.87
N MET A 396 15.75 -16.81 -6.20
CA MET A 396 16.87 -16.22 -6.95
C MET A 396 17.03 -14.75 -6.62
N SER A 397 15.98 -13.93 -6.62
CA SER A 397 16.03 -12.52 -6.26
C SER A 397 16.54 -12.29 -4.84
N ARG A 398 16.02 -13.03 -3.84
CA ARG A 398 16.52 -12.98 -2.46
C ARG A 398 17.96 -13.48 -2.35
N ASN A 399 18.34 -14.48 -3.14
CA ASN A 399 19.73 -14.95 -3.19
C ASN A 399 20.64 -13.86 -3.76
N THR A 400 20.25 -13.24 -4.87
CA THR A 400 20.96 -12.09 -5.48
C THR A 400 21.05 -10.92 -4.50
N GLN A 401 19.96 -10.56 -3.80
CA GLN A 401 19.99 -9.51 -2.77
C GLN A 401 20.93 -9.87 -1.61
N ARG A 402 20.92 -11.13 -1.17
CA ARG A 402 21.86 -11.61 -0.14
C ARG A 402 23.31 -11.54 -0.63
N GLN A 403 23.58 -11.93 -1.87
CA GLN A 403 24.91 -11.83 -2.48
C GLN A 403 25.35 -10.36 -2.59
N SER A 404 24.48 -9.46 -3.09
CA SER A 404 24.77 -8.03 -3.18
C SER A 404 24.99 -7.39 -1.81
N ALA A 405 24.17 -7.73 -0.81
CA ALA A 405 24.36 -7.25 0.55
C ALA A 405 25.65 -7.77 1.19
N THR A 406 26.04 -9.01 0.88
CA THR A 406 27.32 -9.60 1.33
C THR A 406 28.50 -8.90 0.65
N ALA A 407 28.41 -8.64 -0.65
CA ALA A 407 29.42 -7.90 -1.40
C ALA A 407 29.57 -6.46 -0.88
N GLN A 408 28.46 -5.77 -0.61
CA GLN A 408 28.48 -4.43 -0.03
C GLN A 408 29.11 -4.42 1.35
N LYS A 409 28.73 -5.35 2.23
CA LYS A 409 29.36 -5.48 3.56
C LYS A 409 30.84 -5.78 3.48
N ALA A 410 31.28 -6.58 2.51
CA ALA A 410 32.69 -6.84 2.28
C ALA A 410 33.42 -5.57 1.84
N GLN A 411 32.87 -4.81 0.88
CA GLN A 411 33.42 -3.52 0.45
C GLN A 411 33.51 -2.52 1.60
N ASP A 412 32.46 -2.39 2.41
CA ASP A 412 32.43 -1.51 3.57
C ASP A 412 33.49 -1.94 4.61
N SER A 413 33.66 -3.25 4.81
CA SER A 413 34.70 -3.80 5.71
C SER A 413 36.10 -3.53 5.20
N TYR A 414 36.35 -3.66 3.88
CA TYR A 414 37.61 -3.30 3.27
C TYR A 414 37.91 -1.80 3.40
N ALA A 415 36.93 -0.94 3.13
CA ALA A 415 37.07 0.51 3.29
C ALA A 415 37.36 0.90 4.75
N ALA A 416 36.69 0.27 5.71
CA ALA A 416 36.94 0.48 7.14
C ALA A 416 38.34 0.01 7.56
N ALA A 417 38.79 -1.14 7.05
CA ALA A 417 40.14 -1.67 7.32
C ALA A 417 41.23 -0.77 6.72
N ASP A 418 41.03 -0.26 5.49
CA ASP A 418 41.95 0.67 4.85
C ASP A 418 42.03 2.00 5.62
N LEU A 419 40.89 2.55 6.05
CA LEU A 419 40.85 3.75 6.88
C LEU A 419 41.58 3.54 8.23
N ALA A 420 41.37 2.39 8.87
CA ALA A 420 42.05 2.06 10.12
C ALA A 420 43.58 1.95 9.93
N HIS A 421 44.02 1.33 8.84
CA HIS A 421 45.44 1.25 8.48
C HIS A 421 46.03 2.64 8.22
N GLN A 422 45.33 3.51 7.49
CA GLN A 422 45.78 4.90 7.26
C GLN A 422 45.91 5.70 8.57
N LEU A 423 44.95 5.55 9.49
CA LEU A 423 45.01 6.20 10.80
C LEU A 423 46.18 5.67 11.65
N GLN A 424 46.46 4.37 11.60
CA GLN A 424 47.60 3.78 12.29
C GLN A 424 48.93 4.36 11.79
N LEU A 425 49.10 4.49 10.47
CA LEU A 425 50.27 5.14 9.88
C LEU A 425 50.42 6.60 10.31
N GLN A 426 49.31 7.34 10.45
CA GLN A 426 49.34 8.72 10.96
C GLN A 426 49.74 8.79 12.44
N ILE A 427 49.25 7.87 13.27
CA ILE A 427 49.63 7.77 14.69
C ILE A 427 51.12 7.49 14.83
N GLU A 428 51.66 6.57 14.03
CA GLU A 428 53.09 6.23 14.04
C GLU A 428 53.95 7.41 13.57
N ALA A 429 53.55 8.10 12.50
CA ALA A 429 54.24 9.28 12.03
C ALA A 429 54.25 10.42 13.06
N GLU A 430 53.14 10.62 13.78
CA GLU A 430 53.04 11.64 14.82
C GLU A 430 53.84 11.26 16.08
N ALA A 431 53.86 9.98 16.45
CA ALA A 431 54.70 9.48 17.54
C ALA A 431 56.19 9.72 17.26
N GLU A 432 56.63 9.49 16.02
CA GLU A 432 58.01 9.76 15.60
C GLU A 432 58.35 11.25 15.64
N LYS A 433 57.44 12.12 15.17
CA LYS A 433 57.60 13.58 15.32
C LYS A 433 57.70 14.00 16.78
N GLN A 434 56.90 13.42 17.67
CA GLN A 434 57.01 13.69 19.10
C GLN A 434 58.34 13.22 19.69
N ARG A 435 58.87 12.09 19.23
CA ARG A 435 60.19 11.60 19.64
C ARG A 435 61.29 12.59 19.24
N LEU A 436 61.29 13.03 17.98
CA LEU A 436 62.22 14.04 17.46
C LEU A 436 62.06 15.40 18.18
N SER A 437 60.83 15.82 18.49
CA SER A 437 60.55 17.03 19.26
C SER A 437 61.08 16.95 20.70
N LYS A 438 60.95 15.78 21.35
CA LYS A 438 61.54 15.54 22.68
C LYS A 438 63.07 15.56 22.63
N GLU A 439 63.68 15.00 21.60
CA GLU A 439 65.14 15.01 21.40
C GLU A 439 65.67 16.43 21.16
N THR A 440 65.03 17.21 20.30
CA THR A 440 65.40 18.62 20.07
C THR A 440 65.21 19.46 21.33
N SER A 441 64.13 19.25 22.09
CA SER A 441 63.92 19.91 23.39
C SER A 441 65.02 19.57 24.39
N LYS A 442 65.47 18.30 24.45
CA LYS A 442 66.61 17.88 25.28
C LYS A 442 67.91 18.55 24.84
N ALA A 443 68.18 18.61 23.54
CA ALA A 443 69.37 19.28 22.99
C ALA A 443 69.39 20.78 23.33
N LEU A 444 68.26 21.48 23.16
CA LEU A 444 68.12 22.89 23.53
C LEU A 444 68.30 23.11 25.04
N LYS A 445 67.77 22.22 25.89
CA LYS A 445 68.02 22.28 27.35
C LYS A 445 69.48 22.07 27.71
N ALA A 446 70.20 21.20 26.99
CA ALA A 446 71.64 21.01 27.18
C ALA A 446 72.43 22.26 26.80
N GLN A 447 72.13 22.87 25.65
CA GLN A 447 72.73 24.15 25.23
C GLN A 447 72.45 25.28 26.23
N LEU A 448 71.23 25.32 26.79
CA LEU A 448 70.86 26.29 27.83
C LEU A 448 71.61 26.06 29.15
N LYS A 449 71.95 24.80 29.47
CA LYS A 449 72.77 24.47 30.64
C LYS A 449 74.23 24.85 30.42
N GLU A 450 74.78 24.66 29.22
CA GLU A 450 76.12 25.11 28.85
C GLU A 450 76.25 26.63 28.84
N SER A 451 75.25 27.36 28.33
CA SER A 451 75.24 28.82 28.36
C SER A 451 75.12 29.37 29.79
N LYS A 452 74.38 28.69 30.67
CA LYS A 452 74.32 29.00 32.11
C LYS A 452 75.61 28.64 32.85
N ALA A 453 76.31 27.57 32.48
CA ALA A 453 77.61 27.20 33.08
C ALA A 453 78.75 28.17 32.71
N LYS A 454 78.63 28.88 31.59
CA LYS A 454 79.54 29.97 31.19
C LYS A 454 79.19 31.34 31.81
N SER A 455 78.08 31.43 32.53
CA SER A 455 77.68 32.61 33.33
C SER A 455 77.96 32.34 34.81
N GLY A 456 79.25 32.27 35.16
CA GLY A 456 79.71 32.29 36.53
C GLY A 456 79.81 33.73 37.05
N LYS A 457 79.33 33.92 38.29
CA LYS A 457 79.51 35.08 39.19
C LYS A 457 78.72 36.36 38.90
N ALA A 458 77.61 36.54 39.63
CA ALA A 458 77.30 37.84 40.23
C ALA A 458 76.45 37.70 41.51
N ARG A 459 77.08 38.08 42.62
CA ARG A 459 76.59 38.65 43.89
C ARG A 459 75.31 38.13 44.56
N LYS A 460 75.54 37.61 45.79
CA LYS A 460 74.66 37.73 46.96
C LYS A 460 74.22 39.20 47.16
N ALA A 461 72.93 39.41 47.41
CA ALA A 461 72.45 40.52 48.21
C ALA A 461 71.32 40.00 49.11
N ASP A 462 71.62 39.99 50.41
CA ASP A 462 70.62 39.97 51.49
C ASP A 462 69.70 41.17 51.34
N LEU A 463 68.41 40.99 51.56
CA LEU A 463 67.55 42.01 52.17
C LEU A 463 66.30 41.35 52.73
N THR A 464 66.29 41.33 54.05
CA THR A 464 65.20 40.92 54.93
C THR A 464 64.02 41.90 54.90
N ALA A 465 62.87 41.33 55.24
CA ALA A 465 61.77 41.94 55.99
C ALA A 465 60.55 42.48 55.20
N SER A 466 59.45 41.74 55.38
CA SER A 466 58.23 42.20 56.07
C SER A 466 56.94 42.32 55.25
N SER A 467 55.95 41.57 55.73
CA SER A 467 54.57 42.01 56.02
C SER A 467 53.78 42.74 54.94
N SER A 468 52.74 42.07 54.42
CA SER A 468 51.33 42.40 54.71
C SER A 468 50.42 41.97 53.55
N GLY A 469 49.15 41.71 53.87
CA GLY A 469 48.10 42.04 52.91
C GLY A 469 47.49 40.90 52.09
N ARG A 470 46.83 39.98 52.78
CA ARG A 470 45.49 39.46 52.44
C ARG A 470 44.67 40.39 51.51
N VAL A 471 44.19 39.91 50.36
CA VAL A 471 42.85 40.24 49.83
C VAL A 471 42.24 39.02 49.10
N LYS A 472 41.02 38.68 49.51
CA LYS A 472 40.09 37.77 48.83
C LYS A 472 39.49 38.47 47.61
N ALA A 473 39.47 37.79 46.46
CA ALA A 473 38.46 37.97 45.42
C ALA A 473 38.33 36.60 44.72
N GLY A 474 37.18 36.00 44.46
CA GLY A 474 35.78 36.33 44.64
C GLY A 474 35.06 35.12 44.03
N ARG A 475 33.98 34.66 44.67
CA ARG A 475 33.20 33.50 44.24
C ARG A 475 32.67 33.72 42.81
N GLY A 476 33.20 32.99 41.84
CA GLY A 476 32.50 32.67 40.59
C GLY A 476 31.96 31.26 40.69
N ARG A 477 30.70 31.11 41.10
CA ARG A 477 29.98 29.83 41.12
C ARG A 477 29.98 29.29 39.70
N ARG A 478 30.69 28.17 39.47
CA ARG A 478 30.50 27.34 38.27
C ARG A 478 29.05 26.84 38.30
N VAL A 479 28.18 27.46 37.52
CA VAL A 479 26.94 26.81 37.09
C VAL A 479 27.39 25.77 36.08
N ASN A 480 27.22 24.50 36.45
CA ASN A 480 27.19 23.38 35.53
C ASN A 480 26.06 23.65 34.52
N ILE A 481 26.39 24.16 33.35
CA ILE A 481 25.56 23.98 32.16
C ILE A 481 26.15 22.78 31.43
N PRO A 482 25.56 21.58 31.53
CA PRO A 482 25.87 20.53 30.58
C PRO A 482 25.32 20.97 29.22
N LEU A 483 26.20 21.49 28.37
CA LEU A 483 26.03 21.49 26.92
C LEU A 483 26.01 20.02 26.46
N ARG A 484 24.86 19.35 26.61
CA ARG A 484 24.56 18.12 25.90
C ARG A 484 24.15 18.48 24.49
N TRP A 485 25.17 18.57 23.62
CA TRP A 485 24.99 18.25 22.21
C TRP A 485 24.76 16.75 22.11
N ASN A 486 23.51 16.32 22.15
CA ASN A 486 23.12 15.01 21.66
C ASN A 486 22.69 15.17 20.20
N TYR A 487 23.63 14.91 19.29
CA TYR A 487 23.28 14.39 17.98
C TYR A 487 22.57 13.06 18.21
N ILE A 488 21.24 13.03 18.10
CA ILE A 488 20.51 11.78 17.91
C ILE A 488 20.68 11.41 16.44
N THR A 489 21.72 10.63 16.16
CA THR A 489 21.73 9.75 15.00
C THR A 489 20.53 8.81 15.09
N LEU A 490 19.62 8.93 14.13
CA LEU A 490 18.57 7.98 13.81
C LEU A 490 19.17 6.61 13.51
N GLN A 491 19.34 5.78 14.55
CA GLN A 491 19.45 4.34 14.38
C GLN A 491 18.06 3.78 14.14
N LYS A 492 17.79 3.40 12.89
CA LYS A 492 16.70 2.49 12.54
C LYS A 492 16.87 1.20 13.34
N ARG A 493 16.03 0.98 14.35
CA ARG A 493 15.87 -0.35 14.94
C ARG A 493 14.99 -1.19 14.00
N PRO A 494 15.40 -2.42 13.66
CA PRO A 494 14.51 -3.36 12.99
C PRO A 494 13.39 -3.78 13.95
N LEU A 495 12.17 -3.77 13.43
CA LEU A 495 10.99 -4.38 14.07
C LEU A 495 11.32 -5.84 14.39
N THR A 496 11.51 -6.13 15.67
CA THR A 496 11.55 -7.49 16.20
C THR A 496 10.12 -7.87 16.51
N THR A 497 9.50 -8.66 15.64
CA THR A 497 8.21 -9.30 15.88
C THR A 497 8.38 -10.29 17.03
N ILE A 498 7.85 -9.95 18.20
CA ILE A 498 7.69 -10.88 19.31
C ILE A 498 6.44 -11.70 19.00
N PHE A 499 6.62 -12.94 18.56
CA PHE A 499 5.57 -13.95 18.56
C PHE A 499 5.41 -14.43 20.01
N THR A 500 4.32 -14.04 20.67
CA THR A 500 3.84 -14.79 21.83
C THR A 500 3.13 -16.03 21.32
N ASN A 501 3.73 -17.20 21.55
CA ASN A 501 3.06 -18.49 21.47
C ASN A 501 1.86 -18.46 22.42
N VAL A 502 0.65 -18.51 21.87
CA VAL A 502 -0.55 -18.85 22.61
C VAL A 502 -0.83 -20.31 22.28
N ASP A 503 -0.56 -21.18 23.24
CA ASP A 503 -0.93 -22.58 23.22
C ASP A 503 -2.46 -22.70 23.16
N TYR A 504 -2.97 -23.31 22.08
CA TYR A 504 -4.35 -23.77 22.02
C TYR A 504 -4.42 -25.21 22.53
N PRO A 505 -5.22 -25.51 23.58
CA PRO A 505 -5.46 -26.88 24.01
C PRO A 505 -6.38 -27.60 22.99
N GLY A 506 -5.97 -28.82 22.67
CA GLY A 506 -6.53 -29.63 21.60
C GLY A 506 -7.98 -30.07 21.78
N ALA A 507 -8.66 -30.21 20.64
CA ALA A 507 -9.90 -30.97 20.52
C ALA A 507 -9.60 -32.27 19.77
N TYR A 508 -9.74 -33.37 20.51
CA TYR A 508 -9.82 -34.74 20.02
C TYR A 508 -11.01 -34.88 19.05
N ILE A 509 -10.79 -35.50 17.89
CA ILE A 509 -11.85 -36.12 17.09
C ILE A 509 -11.51 -37.61 16.99
N GLY A 510 -12.27 -38.41 17.73
CA GLY A 510 -12.25 -39.87 17.64
C GLY A 510 -13.03 -40.31 16.41
N TYR A 511 -12.41 -41.17 15.61
CA TYR A 511 -13.09 -41.94 14.57
C TYR A 511 -13.83 -43.13 15.21
N GLY A 512 -15.15 -43.17 15.02
CA GLY A 512 -16.00 -44.31 15.32
C GLY A 512 -16.76 -44.71 14.05
N ARG A 513 -16.49 -45.94 13.62
CA ARG A 513 -16.99 -46.77 12.50
C ARG A 513 -18.24 -46.34 11.75
#